data_AF-A0A976GY42-F1
#
_entry.id   AF-A0A976GY42-F1
#
_cell.length_a   1.000
_cell.length_b   1.000
_cell.length_c   1.000
_cell.angle_alpha   90.00
_cell.angle_beta   90.00
_cell.angle_gamma   90.00
#
_symmetry.space_group_name_H-M   'P 1'
#
loop_
_entity.id
_entity.type
_entity.pdbx_description
1 polymer ?
#
loop_
_entity_poly.entity_id
_entity_poly.type
_entity_poly.pdbx_seq_one_letter_code
_entity_poly.pdbx_strand_id
1 'polypeptide(L)' 'MSLNHLKKAVVEEEIRPGQSGRVRFQSTWWPAKCDRDITLKPGEVVRVLALENVTLIVEA' A
#
# COMPACT_ATOMS: atom_id res chain seq x y z
N MET A 1 -0.02 -5.42 25.19
CA MET A 1 -0.94 -5.69 24.06
C MET A 1 -0.88 -4.48 23.14
N SER A 2 0.09 -4.43 22.22
CA SER A 2 0.19 -3.30 21.29
C SER A 2 -0.65 -3.64 20.08
N LEU A 3 -1.88 -3.12 20.05
CA LEU A 3 -2.69 -3.07 18.85
C LEU A 3 -1.86 -2.34 17.80
N ASN A 4 -1.24 -3.11 16.91
CA ASN A 4 -0.66 -2.60 15.68
C ASN A 4 -1.74 -1.72 15.04
N HIS A 5 -1.53 -0.41 15.02
CA HIS A 5 -2.32 0.49 14.19
C HIS A 5 -1.95 0.15 12.75
N LEU A 6 -2.64 -0.83 12.19
CA LEU A 6 -2.53 -1.25 10.81
C LEU A 6 -3.07 -0.11 9.96
N LYS A 7 -2.15 0.77 9.63
CA LYS A 7 -2.34 1.94 8.80
C LYS A 7 -2.87 1.44 7.45
N LYS A 8 -4.18 1.62 7.22
CA LYS A 8 -4.83 1.26 5.95
C LYS A 8 -4.61 2.37 4.93
N ALA A 9 -4.39 2.00 3.68
CA ALA A 9 -4.28 2.90 2.55
C ALA A 9 -5.22 2.40 1.45
N VAL A 10 -5.74 3.31 0.63
CA VAL A 10 -6.60 2.93 -0.51
C VAL A 10 -5.76 2.96 -1.76
N VAL A 11 -5.73 1.88 -2.51
CA VAL A 11 -5.06 1.83 -3.81
C VAL A 11 -5.80 2.76 -4.75
N GLU A 12 -5.07 3.64 -5.42
CA GLU A 12 -5.64 4.55 -6.41
C GLU A 12 -5.06 4.33 -7.79
N GLU A 13 -3.84 3.82 -7.84
CA GLU A 13 -3.21 3.36 -9.07
C GLU A 13 -2.89 1.88 -8.90
N GLU A 14 -3.24 1.06 -9.90
CA GLU A 14 -3.04 -0.39 -9.89
C GLU A 14 -1.59 -0.74 -9.49
N ILE A 15 -1.43 -1.56 -8.44
CA ILE A 15 -0.12 -2.04 -8.01
C ILE A 15 0.02 -3.45 -8.55
N ARG A 16 0.86 -3.59 -9.58
CA ARG A 16 1.22 -4.89 -10.16
C ARG A 16 2.37 -5.52 -9.37
N PRO A 17 2.47 -6.85 -9.37
CA PRO A 17 3.60 -7.52 -8.74
C PRO A 17 4.92 -7.06 -9.39
N GLY A 18 5.88 -6.67 -8.55
CA GLY A 18 7.16 -6.12 -9.00
C GLY A 18 7.12 -4.67 -9.51
N GLN A 19 5.95 -4.02 -9.57
CA GLN A 19 5.82 -2.59 -9.88
C GLN A 19 5.30 -1.78 -8.69
N SER A 20 5.74 -0.53 -8.64
CA SER A 20 5.23 0.45 -7.68
C SER A 20 3.95 1.07 -8.26
N GLY A 21 2.87 1.07 -7.51
CA GLY A 21 1.69 1.88 -7.81
C GLY A 21 1.53 2.99 -6.77
N ARG A 22 0.29 3.47 -6.59
CA ARG A 22 -0.02 4.58 -5.66
C ARG A 22 -1.17 4.23 -4.77
N VAL A 23 -1.01 4.61 -3.51
CA VAL A 23 -2.06 4.54 -2.51
C VAL A 23 -2.32 5.92 -1.93
N ARG A 24 -3.56 6.15 -1.55
CA ARG A 24 -3.96 7.26 -0.72
C ARG A 24 -3.86 6.85 0.74
N PHE A 25 -2.91 7.47 1.43
CA PHE A 25 -2.64 7.25 2.84
C PHE A 25 -2.70 8.57 3.59
N GLN A 26 -3.58 8.66 4.60
CA GLN A 26 -3.85 9.89 5.37
C GLN A 26 -4.10 11.12 4.48
N SER A 27 -4.94 10.98 3.47
CA SER A 27 -5.29 12.04 2.51
C SER A 27 -4.16 12.52 1.59
N THR A 28 -2.99 11.87 1.62
CA THR A 28 -1.86 12.15 0.74
C THR A 28 -1.58 10.94 -0.16
N TRP A 29 -1.01 11.22 -1.33
CA TRP A 29 -0.58 10.19 -2.29
C TRP A 29 0.81 9.70 -1.93
N TRP A 30 0.93 8.40 -1.78
CA TRP A 30 2.20 7.74 -1.50
C TRP A 30 2.46 6.66 -2.54
N PRO A 31 3.69 6.56 -3.06
CA PRO A 31 4.06 5.41 -3.85
C PRO A 31 3.99 4.17 -2.95
N ALA A 32 3.43 3.10 -3.46
CA ALA A 32 3.30 1.85 -2.74
C ALA A 32 3.73 0.67 -3.60
N LYS A 33 4.33 -0.31 -2.96
CA LYS A 33 4.78 -1.54 -3.60
C LYS A 33 4.18 -2.73 -2.85
N CYS A 34 3.72 -3.71 -3.62
CA CYS A 34 3.34 -5.01 -3.09
C CYS A 34 4.48 -5.99 -3.38
N ASP A 35 4.97 -6.66 -2.35
CA ASP A 35 6.01 -7.70 -2.48
C ASP A 35 5.41 -9.06 -2.86
N ARG A 36 4.08 -9.22 -2.68
CA ARG A 36 3.36 -10.41 -3.11
C ARG A 36 3.13 -10.37 -4.62
N ASP A 37 3.05 -11.56 -5.23
CA ASP A 37 2.70 -11.72 -6.65
C ASP A 37 1.18 -11.54 -6.88
N ILE A 38 0.65 -10.40 -6.43
CA ILE A 38 -0.77 -10.04 -6.54
C ILE A 38 -0.92 -8.69 -7.21
N THR A 39 -1.98 -8.54 -7.98
CA THR A 39 -2.34 -7.24 -8.56
C THR A 39 -3.41 -6.59 -7.70
N LEU A 40 -3.06 -5.46 -7.09
CA LEU A 40 -4.00 -4.65 -6.31
C LEU A 40 -4.66 -3.65 -7.24
N LYS A 41 -5.99 -3.66 -7.28
CA LYS A 41 -6.76 -2.78 -8.14
C LYS A 41 -7.02 -1.43 -7.46
N PRO A 42 -7.16 -0.35 -8.24
CA PRO A 42 -7.63 0.93 -7.70
C PRO A 42 -9.00 0.76 -7.03
N GLY A 43 -9.17 1.36 -5.85
CA GLY A 43 -10.32 1.22 -4.95
C GLY A 43 -10.12 0.20 -3.83
N GLU A 44 -9.13 -0.69 -3.92
CA GLU A 44 -8.87 -1.69 -2.88
C GLU A 44 -8.26 -1.05 -1.63
N VAL A 45 -8.70 -1.50 -0.45
CA VAL A 45 -8.11 -1.05 0.82
C VAL A 45 -7.01 -2.02 1.21
N VAL A 46 -5.78 -1.53 1.18
CA VAL A 46 -4.57 -2.29 1.50
C VAL A 46 -4.01 -1.87 2.84
N ARG A 47 -3.18 -2.73 3.40
CA ARG A 47 -2.57 -2.53 4.71
C ARG A 47 -1.11 -2.18 4.55
N VAL A 48 -0.71 -1.05 5.13
CA VAL A 48 0.69 -0.63 5.18
C VAL A 48 1.43 -1.47 6.22
N LEU A 49 2.42 -2.20 5.74
CA LEU A 49 3.35 -2.98 6.55
C LEU A 49 4.53 -2.14 7.03
N ALA A 50 5.12 -1.38 6.12
CA ALA A 50 6.30 -0.57 6.37
C ALA A 50 6.38 0.62 5.41
N LEU A 51 7.25 1.59 5.73
CA LEU A 51 7.67 2.65 4.82
C LEU A 51 9.16 2.44 4.55
N GLU A 52 9.52 2.12 3.32
CA GLU A 52 10.91 2.01 2.88
C GLU A 52 11.29 3.24 2.06
N ASN A 53 12.16 4.08 2.63
CA ASN A 53 12.53 5.39 2.09
C ASN A 53 11.30 6.30 1.88
N VAL A 54 10.71 6.26 0.69
CA VAL A 54 9.51 7.02 0.31
C VAL A 54 8.36 6.12 -0.14
N THR A 55 8.59 4.81 -0.22
CA THR A 55 7.64 3.82 -0.74
C THR A 55 6.99 3.05 0.40
N LEU A 56 5.66 3.04 0.42
CA LEU A 56 4.89 2.23 1.35
C LEU A 56 4.87 0.77 0.89
N ILE A 57 5.30 -0.13 1.75
CA ILE A 57 5.15 -1.56 1.54
C ILE A 57 3.75 -1.94 2.00
N VAL A 58 2.94 -2.46 1.09
CA VAL A 58 1.53 -2.78 1.32
C VAL A 58 1.20 -4.23 1.00
N GLU A 59 0.22 -4.77 1.71
CA GLU A 59 -0.40 -6.06 1.44
C GLU A 59 -1.93 -5.93 1.26
N ALA A 60 -2.53 -6.82 0.46
CA ALA A 60 -3.98 -7.04 0.48
C ALA A 60 -4.43 -7.55 1.86
#